data_AF-A0A3D0PBN4-F1
#
_entry.id   AF-A0A3D0PBN4-F1
#
_cell.length_a   1.000
_cell.length_b   1.000
_cell.length_c   1.000
_cell.angle_alpha   90.00
_cell.angle_beta   90.00
_cell.angle_gamma   90.00
#
_symmetry.space_group_name_H-M   'P 1'
#
loop_
_entity.id
_entity.type
_entity.pdbx_description
1 polymer ?
#
loop_
_entity_poly.entity_id
_entity_poly.type
_entity_poly.pdbx_seq_one_letter_code
_entity_poly.pdbx_strand_id
1 'polypeptide(L)'
;RVKGTSRWGPFAYQPVLARQGRRMTREHQLPLALMALLLEQEQQAPVTEMLVVGGGGRRLERDRVGLSAGLRKQLGDALRKLRLDLQRLEPP
;
A
#
# COMPACT_ATOMS: atom_id res chain seq x y z
N ARG A 1 2.03 -2.11 -14.39
CA ARG A 1 0.72 -2.67 -14.75
C ARG A 1 0.75 -4.18 -14.59
N VAL A 2 -0.36 -4.77 -14.16
CA VAL A 2 -0.54 -6.21 -14.01
C VAL A 2 -1.77 -6.66 -14.81
N LYS A 3 -1.91 -7.97 -15.00
CA LYS A 3 -3.14 -8.54 -15.58
C LYS A 3 -4.32 -8.22 -14.67
N GLY A 4 -5.43 -7.78 -15.26
CA GLY A 4 -6.64 -7.38 -14.56
C GLY A 4 -7.54 -6.56 -15.48
N THR A 5 -8.67 -6.10 -14.98
CA THR A 5 -9.58 -5.21 -15.71
C THR A 5 -9.85 -4.00 -14.83
N SER A 6 -9.39 -2.82 -15.25
CA SER A 6 -9.68 -1.54 -14.60
C SER A 6 -10.53 -0.68 -15.52
N ARG A 7 -10.99 0.46 -14.99
CA ARG A 7 -11.68 1.48 -15.79
C ARG A 7 -10.85 2.02 -16.96
N TRP A 8 -9.54 1.77 -17.00
CA TRP A 8 -8.63 2.23 -18.06
C TRP A 8 -8.28 1.15 -19.09
N GLY A 9 -8.81 -0.07 -18.94
CA GLY A 9 -8.64 -1.14 -19.92
C GLY A 9 -8.28 -2.50 -19.31
N PRO A 10 -7.76 -3.45 -20.13
CA PRO A 10 -7.47 -4.83 -19.73
C PRO A 10 -6.15 -4.94 -18.96
N PHE A 11 -5.97 -4.07 -17.97
CA PHE A 11 -4.88 -4.11 -17.02
C PHE A 11 -5.31 -3.46 -15.71
N ALA A 12 -4.58 -3.74 -14.65
CA ALA A 12 -4.68 -3.04 -13.37
C ALA A 12 -3.34 -2.39 -13.00
N TYR A 13 -3.41 -1.38 -12.14
CA TYR A 13 -2.25 -0.77 -11.51
C TYR A 13 -2.04 -1.37 -10.12
N GLN A 14 -0.78 -1.36 -9.70
CA GLN A 14 -0.36 -1.76 -8.36
C GLN A 14 0.42 -0.59 -7.76
N PRO A 15 0.28 -0.32 -6.46
CA PRO A 15 1.07 0.71 -5.81
C PRO A 15 2.52 0.24 -5.66
N VAL A 16 3.44 1.20 -5.75
CA VAL A 16 4.88 0.95 -5.70
C VAL A 16 5.52 1.88 -4.66
N LEU A 17 6.30 1.32 -3.75
CA LEU A 17 7.13 2.09 -2.83
C LEU A 17 8.62 1.92 -3.18
N ALA A 18 9.29 3.02 -3.48
CA ALA A 18 10.74 3.04 -3.65
C ALA A 18 11.43 3.32 -2.31
N ARG A 19 12.41 2.52 -1.91
CA ARG A 19 13.20 2.75 -0.70
C ARG A 19 14.68 2.38 -0.86
N GLN A 20 15.54 3.01 -0.06
CA GLN A 20 16.94 2.63 0.06
C GLN A 20 17.12 1.54 1.13
N GLY A 21 17.90 0.49 0.86
CA GLY A 21 18.20 -0.58 1.83
C GLY A 21 17.41 -1.89 1.66
N ARG A 22 17.77 -2.90 2.47
CA ARG A 22 17.46 -4.32 2.19
C ARG A 22 16.18 -4.88 2.83
N ARG A 23 15.66 -4.32 3.93
CA ARG A 23 14.52 -4.91 4.66
C ARG A 23 13.25 -4.07 4.61
N MET A 24 12.16 -4.71 4.19
CA MET A 24 10.81 -4.17 4.33
C MET A 24 10.47 -4.16 5.81
N THR A 25 10.21 -2.98 6.39
CA THR A 25 9.71 -2.89 7.77
C THR A 25 8.18 -2.85 7.76
N ARG A 26 7.57 -3.24 8.89
CA ARG A 26 6.11 -3.12 9.09
C ARG A 26 5.62 -1.68 8.90
N GLU A 27 6.46 -0.69 9.20
CA GLU A 27 6.14 0.73 9.05
C GLU A 27 5.89 1.13 7.59
N HIS A 28 6.52 0.45 6.63
CA HIS A 28 6.30 0.69 5.20
C HIS A 28 5.03 0.03 4.66
N GLN A 29 4.50 -0.98 5.36
CA GLN A 29 3.33 -1.73 4.90
C GLN A 29 2.05 -0.92 5.00
N LEU A 30 1.91 -0.09 6.03
CA LEU A 30 0.71 0.73 6.25
C LEU A 30 0.53 1.83 5.19
N PRO A 31 1.55 2.66 4.88
CA PRO A 31 1.47 3.62 3.79
C PRO A 31 1.20 2.96 2.43
N LEU A 32 1.85 1.82 2.17
CA LEU A 32 1.65 1.08 0.93
C LEU A 32 0.23 0.49 0.83
N ALA A 33 -0.33 0.00 1.95
CA ALA A 33 -1.71 -0.45 2.03
C ALA A 33 -2.72 0.70 1.85
N LEU A 34 -2.42 1.89 2.37
CA LEU A 34 -3.24 3.08 2.14
C LEU A 34 -3.26 3.45 0.65
N MET A 35 -2.10 3.46 -0.02
CA MET A 35 -2.03 3.66 -1.46
C MET A 35 -2.85 2.63 -2.23
N ALA A 36 -2.81 1.36 -1.80
CA ALA A 36 -3.60 0.31 -2.41
C ALA A 36 -5.11 0.57 -2.27
N LEU A 37 -5.57 0.95 -1.06
CA LEU A 37 -6.98 1.28 -0.81
C LEU A 37 -7.47 2.42 -1.72
N LEU A 38 -6.69 3.49 -1.84
CA LEU A 38 -7.03 4.63 -2.69
C LEU A 38 -7.05 4.24 -4.17
N LEU A 39 -6.06 3.44 -4.59
CA LEU A 39 -5.96 2.98 -5.97
C LEU A 39 -7.11 2.04 -6.35
N GLU A 40 -7.56 1.16 -5.45
CA GLU A 40 -8.73 0.29 -5.67
C GLU A 40 -9.97 1.09 -6.02
N GLN A 41 -10.21 2.19 -5.29
CA GLN A 41 -11.33 3.10 -5.52
C GLN A 41 -11.20 3.81 -6.87
N GLU A 42 -10.03 4.38 -7.16
CA GLU A 42 -9.82 5.18 -8.36
C GLU A 42 -9.87 4.32 -9.64
N GLN A 43 -9.20 3.17 -9.64
CA GLN A 43 -9.12 2.29 -10.81
C GLN A 43 -10.36 1.40 -11.00
N GLN A 44 -11.22 1.33 -9.96
CA GLN A 44 -12.41 0.46 -9.90
C GLN A 44 -12.07 -1.03 -10.12
N ALA A 45 -10.93 -1.46 -9.59
CA ALA A 45 -10.45 -2.83 -9.67
C ALA A 45 -9.64 -3.19 -8.43
N PRO A 46 -9.65 -4.48 -8.01
CA PRO A 46 -8.91 -4.89 -6.83
C PRO A 46 -7.40 -4.74 -7.00
N VAL A 47 -6.73 -4.37 -5.91
CA VAL A 47 -5.27 -4.42 -5.79
C VAL A 47 -4.92 -5.66 -4.98
N THR A 48 -4.40 -6.69 -5.67
CA THR A 48 -4.05 -7.97 -5.06
C THR A 48 -2.61 -7.99 -4.54
N GLU A 49 -1.71 -7.33 -5.28
CA GLU A 49 -0.29 -7.23 -4.98
C GLU A 49 0.19 -5.78 -5.02
N MET A 50 1.20 -5.50 -4.22
CA MET A 50 1.88 -4.22 -4.11
C MET A 50 3.38 -4.46 -4.28
N LEU A 51 4.12 -3.47 -4.75
CA LEU A 51 5.54 -3.63 -5.03
C LEU A 51 6.38 -2.73 -4.14
N VAL A 52 7.47 -3.30 -3.65
CA VAL A 52 8.52 -2.55 -2.97
C VAL A 52 9.77 -2.68 -3.80
N VAL A 53 10.36 -1.55 -4.15
CA VAL A 53 11.56 -1.48 -4.97
C VAL A 53 12.65 -0.85 -4.14
N GLY A 54 13.81 -1.49 -4.07
CA GLY A 54 14.94 -0.90 -3.35
C GLY A 54 16.31 -1.35 -3.80
N GLY A 55 17.32 -0.59 -3.38
CA GLY A 55 18.73 -0.86 -3.69
C GLY A 55 19.48 -1.28 -2.43
N GLY A 56 19.95 -2.53 -2.41
CA GLY A 56 20.79 -3.11 -1.36
C GLY A 56 22.28 -3.23 -1.73
N GLY A 57 22.68 -2.67 -2.88
CA GLY A 57 24.01 -2.83 -3.49
C GLY A 57 23.97 -2.51 -5.00
N ARG A 58 24.60 -3.35 -5.83
CA ARG A 58 24.72 -3.18 -7.30
C ARG A 58 23.45 -3.51 -8.11
N ARG A 59 22.37 -4.02 -7.48
CA ARG A 59 21.14 -4.43 -8.16
C ARG A 59 19.90 -3.90 -7.45
N LEU A 60 18.86 -3.69 -8.25
CA LEU A 60 17.55 -3.24 -7.83
C LEU A 60 16.71 -4.47 -7.47
N GLU A 61 16.33 -4.56 -6.19
CA GLU A 61 15.52 -5.64 -5.63
C GLU A 61 14.03 -5.26 -5.69
N ARG A 62 13.19 -6.26 -5.91
CA ARG A 62 11.74 -6.11 -6.08
C ARG A 62 11.03 -7.13 -5.20
N ASP A 63 10.41 -6.65 -4.12
CA ASP A 63 9.61 -7.49 -3.24
C ASP A 63 8.12 -7.28 -3.54
N ARG A 64 7.41 -8.38 -3.75
CA ARG A 64 5.95 -8.37 -3.88
C ARG A 64 5.33 -8.53 -2.49
N VAL A 65 4.38 -7.68 -2.19
CA VAL A 65 3.67 -7.67 -0.90
C VAL A 65 2.19 -7.85 -1.19
N GLY A 66 1.61 -8.95 -0.70
CA GLY A 66 0.17 -9.18 -0.83
C GLY A 66 -0.63 -8.25 0.09
N LEU A 67 -1.74 -7.71 -0.41
CA LEU A 67 -2.69 -6.95 0.42
C LEU A 67 -3.59 -7.91 1.21
N SER A 68 -3.02 -8.50 2.26
CA SER A 68 -3.69 -9.50 3.09
C SER A 68 -4.88 -8.92 3.87
N ALA A 69 -5.82 -9.78 4.27
CA ALA A 69 -6.94 -9.40 5.13
C ALA A 69 -6.45 -8.79 6.47
N GLY A 70 -5.36 -9.32 7.03
CA GLY A 70 -4.75 -8.77 8.25
C GLY A 70 -4.23 -7.35 8.06
N LEU A 71 -3.56 -7.07 6.94
CA LEU A 71 -3.07 -5.73 6.63
C LEU A 71 -4.21 -4.74 6.37
N ARG A 72 -5.29 -5.19 5.69
CA ARG A 72 -6.51 -4.39 5.52
C ARG A 72 -7.16 -4.04 6.86
N LYS A 73 -7.23 -5.00 7.79
CA LYS A 73 -7.73 -4.76 9.15
C LYS A 73 -6.87 -3.74 9.90
N GLN A 74 -5.55 -3.90 9.88
CA GLN A 74 -4.60 -2.98 10.51
C GLN A 74 -4.73 -1.55 9.97
N LEU A 75 -4.86 -1.40 8.65
CA LEU A 75 -5.12 -0.10 8.03
C LEU A 75 -6.44 0.51 8.52
N GLY A 76 -7.51 -0.29 8.56
CA GLY A 76 -8.82 0.15 9.07
C GLY A 76 -8.78 0.59 10.53
N ASP A 77 -8.07 -0.14 11.38
CA ASP A 77 -7.84 0.23 12.79
C ASP A 77 -7.06 1.54 12.91
N ALA A 78 -5.98 1.69 12.14
CA ALA A 78 -5.15 2.90 12.15
C ALA A 78 -5.93 4.14 11.67
N LEU A 79 -6.72 4.03 10.60
CA LEU A 79 -7.55 5.12 10.09
C LEU A 79 -8.67 5.50 11.07
N ARG A 80 -9.27 4.51 11.76
CA ARG A 80 -10.23 4.79 12.84
C ARG A 80 -9.60 5.57 13.97
N LYS A 81 -8.41 5.14 14.42
CA LYS A 81 -7.67 5.83 15.48
C LYS A 81 -7.30 7.25 15.05
N LEU A 82 -6.74 7.43 13.85
CA LEU A 82 -6.40 8.74 13.29
C LEU A 82 -7.61 9.68 13.27
N ARG A 83 -8.77 9.19 12.83
CA ARG A 83 -10.01 9.98 12.85
C ARG A 83 -10.39 10.44 14.27
N LEU A 84 -10.31 9.54 15.25
CA LEU A 84 -10.60 9.88 16.65
C LEU A 84 -9.62 10.91 17.19
N ASP A 85 -8.33 10.78 16.85
CA ASP A 85 -7.28 11.71 17.28
C ASP A 85 -7.48 13.09 16.65
N LEU A 86 -7.86 13.16 15.37
CA LEU A 86 -8.19 14.43 14.67
C LEU A 86 -9.45 15.12 15.20
N GLN A 87 -10.34 14.39 15.88
CA GLN A 87 -11.55 14.95 16.50
C GLN A 87 -11.30 15.52 17.90
N ARG A 88 -10.11 15.31 18.48
CA ARG A 88 -9.79 15.86 19.80
C ARG A 88 -9.53 17.35 19.70
N LEU A 89 -10.10 18.09 20.65
CA LEU A 89 -9.86 19.53 20.80
C LEU A 89 -8.41 19.82 21.23
N GLU A 90 -7.80 18.90 21.98
CA GLU A 90 -6.38 18.94 22.34
C GLU A 90 -5.71 17.65 21.83
N PRO A 91 -4.84 17.74 20.80
CA PRO A 91 -4.04 16.61 20.38
C PRO A 91 -2.98 16.26 21.45
N PRO A 92 -2.59 14.99 21.56
CA PRO A 92 -1.56 14.52 22.51
C PRO A 92 -0.16 15.06 22.19
#